data_AF-A3YTW7-F1
#
_entry.id   AF-A3YTW7-F1
#
_cell.length_a   1.000
_cell.length_b   1.000
_cell.length_c   1.000
_cell.angle_alpha   90.00
_cell.angle_beta   90.00
_cell.angle_gamma   90.00
#
_symmetry.space_group_name_H-M   'P 1'
#
loop_
_entity.id
_entity.type
_entity.pdbx_description
1 polymer ?
#
loop_
_entity_poly.entity_id
_entity_poly.type
_entity_poly.pdbx_seq_one_letter_code
_entity_poly.pdbx_strand_id
1 'polypeptide(L)'
;MQMRPLGLATGLLALPLLIPGPALAQKRIPKLPGYDQCPLGYVNDLKQHCNSPIYYEVRPTYGKPCDSGWMNIGAGYCKKKTLGIF
;
A
#
# COMPACT_ATOMS: atom_id res chain seq x y z
N MET A 1 47.40 8.60 33.32
CA MET A 1 47.24 8.16 31.91
C MET A 1 46.56 6.80 31.89
N GLN A 2 45.25 6.75 31.66
CA GLN A 2 44.64 5.71 30.84
C GLN A 2 43.23 6.15 30.45
N MET A 3 43.09 6.45 29.17
CA MET A 3 41.87 6.88 28.51
C MET A 3 41.23 5.65 27.88
N ARG A 4 39.99 5.33 28.26
CA ARG A 4 39.10 4.47 27.46
C ARG A 4 37.67 5.01 27.57
N PRO A 5 37.15 5.67 26.52
CA PRO A 5 35.75 6.05 26.46
C PRO A 5 34.96 4.79 26.09
N LEU A 6 34.12 4.33 27.02
CA LEU A 6 33.16 3.28 26.73
C LEU A 6 32.02 3.88 25.89
N GLY A 7 32.08 3.60 24.59
CA GLY A 7 30.91 3.32 23.75
C GLY A 7 29.93 4.46 23.50
N LEU A 8 30.21 5.28 22.47
CA LEU A 8 29.17 5.78 21.57
C LEU A 8 28.48 4.58 20.90
N ALA A 9 27.32 4.14 21.39
CA ALA A 9 26.52 3.12 20.69
C ALA A 9 25.06 3.07 21.17
N THR A 10 24.31 4.17 21.06
CA THR A 10 22.83 4.14 21.21
C THR A 10 22.20 5.02 20.14
N GLY A 11 22.40 4.63 18.90
CA GLY A 11 21.78 5.29 17.76
C GLY A 11 21.69 4.32 16.61
N LEU A 12 20.78 3.36 16.66
CA LEU A 12 20.38 2.58 15.49
C LEU A 12 19.06 1.85 15.77
N LEU A 13 18.14 2.04 14.82
CA LEU A 13 17.06 1.13 14.40
C LEU A 13 15.71 1.26 15.11
N ALA A 14 14.97 2.29 14.72
CA ALA A 14 13.53 2.17 14.54
C ALA A 14 13.14 2.63 13.14
N LEU A 15 13.60 1.89 12.11
CA LEU A 15 12.98 1.94 10.79
C LEU A 15 11.73 1.05 10.88
N PRO A 16 10.49 1.58 10.87
CA PRO A 16 9.33 0.72 10.79
C PRO A 16 9.39 -0.01 9.46
N LEU A 17 9.43 -1.34 9.55
CA LEU A 17 9.36 -2.23 8.41
C LEU A 17 8.08 -1.91 7.60
N LEU A 18 8.25 -1.26 6.45
CA LEU A 18 7.25 -1.23 5.37
C LEU A 18 7.18 -2.62 4.74
N ILE A 19 6.82 -3.64 5.53
CA ILE A 19 6.42 -4.93 4.96
C ILE A 19 5.08 -4.68 4.30
N PRO A 20 4.92 -4.91 2.99
CA PRO A 20 3.59 -4.92 2.40
C PRO A 20 2.79 -6.00 3.13
N GLY A 21 1.88 -5.55 4.01
CA GLY A 21 0.99 -6.43 4.75
C GLY A 21 0.16 -7.26 3.77
N PRO A 22 -0.43 -8.38 4.25
CA PRO A 22 -1.38 -9.13 3.45
C PRO A 22 -2.42 -8.15 2.88
N ALA A 23 -2.82 -8.35 1.64
CA ALA A 23 -3.87 -7.54 1.07
C ALA A 23 -5.18 -7.89 1.80
N LEU A 24 -5.77 -6.91 2.47
CA LEU A 24 -7.06 -7.07 3.14
C LEU A 24 -8.16 -6.75 2.12
N ALA A 25 -9.38 -7.21 2.31
CA ALA A 25 -10.50 -6.65 1.56
C ALA A 25 -10.84 -5.27 2.13
N GLN A 26 -10.74 -4.19 1.33
CA GLN A 26 -10.94 -2.83 1.83
C GLN A 26 -12.04 -2.09 1.09
N LYS A 27 -12.99 -1.55 1.87
CA LYS A 27 -14.03 -0.63 1.37
C LYS A 27 -13.50 0.78 1.13
N ARG A 28 -12.43 1.16 1.85
CA ARG A 28 -11.79 2.48 1.77
C ARG A 28 -10.29 2.31 1.71
N ILE A 29 -9.66 2.98 0.76
CA ILE A 29 -8.20 2.99 0.56
C ILE A 29 -7.70 4.43 0.43
N PRO A 30 -6.43 4.72 0.77
CA PRO A 30 -5.85 6.02 0.49
C PRO A 30 -5.60 6.20 -1.02
N LYS A 31 -5.45 7.45 -1.46
CA LYS A 31 -4.81 7.74 -2.75
C LYS A 31 -3.30 7.53 -2.61
N LEU A 32 -2.68 6.89 -3.60
CA LEU A 32 -1.24 6.75 -3.59
C LEU A 32 -0.56 8.07 -4.02
N PRO A 33 0.63 8.38 -3.48
CA PRO A 33 1.42 9.52 -3.94
C PRO A 33 1.63 9.46 -5.46
N GLY A 34 1.43 10.60 -6.14
CA GLY A 34 1.57 10.71 -7.59
C GLY A 34 0.34 10.26 -8.39
N TYR A 35 -0.78 9.96 -7.73
CA TYR A 35 -2.04 9.63 -8.40
C TYR A 35 -3.19 10.53 -7.90
N ASP A 36 -3.83 11.25 -8.82
CA ASP A 36 -4.97 12.12 -8.50
C ASP A 36 -6.32 11.39 -8.59
N GLN A 37 -6.38 10.33 -9.41
CA GLN A 37 -7.54 9.47 -9.60
C GLN A 37 -7.61 8.29 -8.63
N CYS A 38 -8.83 7.84 -8.35
CA CYS A 38 -9.09 6.57 -7.67
C CYS A 38 -9.01 5.39 -8.65
N PRO A 39 -8.64 4.19 -8.17
CA PRO A 39 -8.66 3.01 -9.03
C PRO A 39 -10.09 2.61 -9.39
N LEU A 40 -10.23 1.77 -10.42
CA LEU A 40 -11.51 1.24 -10.89
C LEU A 40 -12.27 0.57 -9.76
N GLY A 41 -13.58 0.81 -9.71
CA GLY A 41 -14.46 0.31 -8.65
C GLY A 41 -14.45 1.15 -7.36
N TYR A 42 -13.64 2.22 -7.31
CA TYR A 42 -13.63 3.17 -6.20
C TYR A 42 -13.98 4.58 -6.68
N VAL A 43 -14.69 5.32 -5.83
CA VAL A 43 -15.06 6.72 -6.01
C VAL A 43 -14.29 7.60 -5.02
N ASN A 44 -13.90 8.79 -5.48
CA ASN A 44 -13.20 9.76 -4.65
C ASN A 44 -14.16 10.34 -3.59
N ASP A 45 -13.73 10.39 -2.33
CA ASP A 45 -14.50 11.00 -1.23
C ASP A 45 -14.26 12.52 -1.08
N LEU A 46 -13.78 13.15 -2.16
CA LEU A 46 -13.34 14.55 -2.24
C LEU A 46 -12.15 14.89 -1.32
N LYS A 47 -11.52 13.88 -0.71
CA LYS A 47 -10.30 14.03 0.09
C LYS A 47 -9.18 13.20 -0.54
N GLN A 48 -8.29 12.68 0.31
CA GLN A 48 -7.15 11.85 -0.06
C GLN A 48 -7.48 10.34 -0.07
N HIS A 49 -8.76 9.97 -0.23
CA HIS A 49 -9.17 8.57 -0.15
C HIS A 49 -10.20 8.20 -1.22
N CYS A 50 -10.31 6.89 -1.41
CA CYS A 50 -11.13 6.25 -2.40
C CYS A 50 -12.02 5.22 -1.71
N ASN A 51 -13.32 5.26 -1.98
CA ASN A 51 -14.33 4.39 -1.38
C ASN A 51 -14.96 3.49 -2.43
N SER A 52 -15.22 2.23 -2.12
CA SER A 52 -15.97 1.32 -2.97
C SER A 52 -17.29 0.92 -2.31
N PRO A 53 -18.37 0.72 -3.07
CA PRO A 53 -19.60 0.12 -2.53
C PRO A 53 -19.40 -1.35 -2.13
N ILE A 54 -18.39 -2.03 -2.67
CA ILE A 54 -18.11 -3.46 -2.49
C ILE A 54 -16.74 -3.63 -1.82
N TYR A 55 -16.55 -4.75 -1.11
CA TYR A 55 -15.24 -5.11 -0.54
C TYR A 55 -14.38 -5.79 -1.61
N TYR A 56 -13.27 -5.15 -1.99
CA TYR A 56 -12.25 -5.74 -2.84
C TYR A 56 -10.96 -5.94 -2.06
N GLU A 57 -10.30 -7.08 -2.26
CA GLU A 57 -8.93 -7.27 -1.81
C GLU A 57 -7.99 -6.53 -2.75
N VAL A 58 -7.41 -5.41 -2.29
CA VAL A 58 -6.48 -4.61 -3.09
C VAL A 58 -5.14 -4.41 -2.38
N ARG A 59 -4.10 -4.20 -3.19
CA ARG A 59 -2.76 -3.86 -2.73
C ARG A 59 -2.13 -2.79 -3.61
N PRO A 60 -1.33 -1.87 -3.03
CA PRO A 60 -0.57 -0.92 -3.81
C PRO A 60 0.60 -1.60 -4.51
N THR A 61 0.88 -1.18 -5.74
CA THR A 61 2.06 -1.56 -6.51
C THR A 61 2.92 -0.37 -6.92
N TYR A 62 2.43 0.86 -6.71
CA TYR A 62 3.18 2.10 -7.00
C TYR A 62 3.73 2.12 -8.44
N GLY A 63 2.90 1.70 -9.39
CA GLY A 63 3.25 1.67 -10.82
C GLY A 63 3.97 0.38 -11.27
N LYS A 64 4.31 -0.53 -10.35
CA LYS A 64 4.83 -1.85 -10.72
C LYS A 64 3.72 -2.75 -11.28
N PRO A 65 4.06 -3.70 -12.17
CA PRO A 65 3.12 -4.72 -12.62
C PRO A 65 2.52 -5.52 -11.46
N CYS A 66 1.28 -5.98 -11.64
CA CYS A 66 0.63 -6.85 -10.67
C CYS A 66 1.21 -8.26 -10.72
N ASP A 67 1.35 -8.90 -9.54
CA ASP A 67 1.72 -10.31 -9.44
C ASP A 67 0.67 -11.22 -10.09
N SER A 68 1.04 -12.48 -10.38
CA SER A 68 0.07 -13.49 -10.81
C SER A 68 -1.06 -13.66 -9.78
N GLY A 69 -2.29 -13.86 -10.26
CA GLY A 69 -3.48 -13.86 -9.40
C GLY A 69 -4.01 -12.46 -9.03
N TRP A 70 -3.35 -11.39 -9.46
CA TRP A 70 -3.80 -10.01 -9.30
C TRP A 70 -4.09 -9.36 -10.66
N MET A 71 -4.93 -8.33 -10.67
CA MET A 71 -5.27 -7.55 -11.85
C MET A 71 -5.06 -6.06 -11.59
N ASN A 72 -4.56 -5.34 -12.59
CA ASN A 72 -4.34 -3.90 -12.50
C ASN A 72 -5.70 -3.18 -12.56
N ILE A 73 -5.97 -2.35 -11.57
CA ILE A 73 -7.19 -1.53 -11.48
C ILE A 73 -6.91 -0.03 -11.60
N GLY A 74 -5.70 0.35 -11.99
CA GLY A 74 -5.27 1.74 -12.13
C GLY A 74 -4.81 2.35 -10.81
N ALA A 75 -4.40 3.63 -10.87
CA ALA A 75 -3.96 4.43 -9.73
C ALA A 75 -2.88 3.77 -8.83
N GLY A 76 -2.04 2.91 -9.43
CA GLY A 76 -1.00 2.19 -8.71
C GLY A 76 -1.52 1.07 -7.79
N TYR A 77 -2.75 0.57 -8.00
CA TYR A 77 -3.33 -0.54 -7.26
C TYR A 77 -3.57 -1.78 -8.13
N CYS A 78 -3.50 -2.93 -7.47
CA CYS A 78 -3.96 -4.21 -8.00
C CYS A 78 -5.07 -4.79 -7.12
N LYS A 79 -6.06 -5.41 -7.75
CA LYS A 79 -7.15 -6.18 -7.13
C LYS A 79 -6.87 -7.67 -7.25
N LYS A 80 -7.19 -8.45 -6.23
CA LYS A 80 -7.10 -9.91 -6.30
C LYS A 80 -8.15 -10.44 -7.25
N LYS A 81 -7.73 -11.32 -8.16
CA LYS A 81 -8.65 -12.00 -9.06
C LYS A 81 -9.52 -12.94 -8.23
N THR A 82 -10.82 -12.72 -8.24
CA THR A 82 -11.83 -13.65 -7.74
C THR A 82 -12.50 -14.29 -8.94
N LEU A 83 -12.77 -15.60 -8.88
CA LEU A 83 -13.54 -16.29 -9.91
C LEU A 83 -14.93 -15.64 -10.04
N GLY A 84 -15.20 -14.97 -11.17
CA GLY A 84 -16.56 -14.57 -11.55
C GLY A 84 -16.84 -13.08 -11.82
N ILE A 85 -15.92 -12.15 -11.58
CA ILE A 85 -16.18 -10.73 -11.89
C ILE A 85 -14.85 -9.98 -12.11
N PHE A 86 -14.58 -9.68 -13.39
CA PHE A 86 -13.47 -8.85 -13.86
C PHE A 86 -13.67 -7.41 -13.34
#